data_AF-X0XGP8-F1
#
_entry.id   AF-X0XGP8-F1
#
_cell.length_a   1.000
_cell.length_b   1.000
_cell.length_c   1.000
_cell.angle_alpha   90.00
_cell.angle_beta   90.00
_cell.angle_gamma   90.00
#
_symmetry.space_group_name_H-M   'P 1'
#
loop_
_entity.id
_entity.type
_entity.pdbx_description
1 polymer ?
#
loop_
_entity_poly.entity_id
_entity_poly.type
_entity_poly.pdbx_seq_one_letter_code
_entity_poly.pdbx_strand_id
1 'polypeptide(L)'
;MQIVRINVKSGKIAYEEITNDSKYYLLGARGLTSQIVHDEVPPKCDPLGPENKLIVANGILTGSPFPNSARTSVGGKSPLTNGIKEANVGGRPSYMLAKHGIRALVFEG
;
A
#
# COMPACT_ATOMS: atom_id res chain seq x y z
N MET A 1 5.40 12.76 1.27
CA MET A 1 4.50 11.65 1.69
C MET A 1 5.36 10.45 2.05
N GLN A 2 4.85 9.51 2.84
CA GLN A 2 5.63 8.39 3.36
C GLN A 2 4.92 7.04 3.17
N ILE A 3 5.70 5.98 3.06
CA ILE A 3 5.26 4.60 3.24
C ILE A 3 5.60 4.19 4.67
N VAL A 4 4.62 3.72 5.43
CA VAL A 4 4.83 3.20 6.78
C VAL A 4 4.85 1.68 6.71
N ARG A 5 5.95 1.07 7.11
CA ARG A 5 6.17 -0.37 7.09
C ARG A 5 6.05 -0.92 8.51
N ILE A 6 5.18 -1.90 8.69
CA ILE A 6 4.80 -2.45 9.98
C ILE A 6 5.10 -3.94 9.95
N ASN A 7 6.11 -4.35 10.71
CA ASN A 7 6.40 -5.76 10.90
C ASN A 7 5.52 -6.31 12.02
N VAL A 8 4.54 -7.16 11.70
CA VAL A 8 3.52 -7.57 12.68
C VAL A 8 4.03 -8.63 13.67
N LYS A 9 5.13 -9.33 13.35
CA LYS A 9 5.82 -10.24 14.29
C LYS A 9 6.63 -9.52 15.36
N SER A 10 7.42 -8.53 14.96
CA SER A 10 8.35 -7.81 15.87
C SER A 10 7.76 -6.53 16.45
N GLY A 11 6.67 -6.01 15.86
CA GLY A 11 6.11 -4.70 16.20
C GLY A 11 6.95 -3.52 15.70
N LYS A 12 8.03 -3.76 14.94
CA LYS A 12 8.88 -2.69 14.39
C LYS A 12 8.12 -1.88 13.34
N ILE A 13 8.20 -0.55 13.47
CA ILE A 13 7.64 0.40 12.51
C ILE A 13 8.80 1.15 11.85
N ALA A 14 8.81 1.19 10.52
CA ALA A 14 9.76 1.96 9.74
C ALA A 14 9.02 2.94 8.82
N TYR A 15 9.64 4.09 8.56
CA TYR A 15 9.09 5.14 7.72
C TYR A 15 10.01 5.33 6.52
N GLU A 16 9.46 5.19 5.33
CA GLU A 16 10.16 5.40 4.06
C GLU A 16 9.59 6.65 3.40
N GLU A 17 10.42 7.66 3.16
CA GLU A 17 10.01 8.87 2.49
C GLU A 17 9.89 8.66 0.97
N ILE A 18 8.81 9.18 0.37
CA ILE A 18 8.63 9.18 -1.07
C ILE A 18 9.10 10.54 -1.62
N THR A 19 10.38 10.58 -1.98
CA THR A 19 11.05 11.71 -2.66
C THR A 19 10.81 11.66 -4.17
N ASN A 20 11.17 12.72 -4.89
CA ASN A 20 10.94 12.85 -6.34
C ASN A 20 11.68 11.80 -7.19
N ASP A 21 12.79 11.27 -6.69
CA ASP A 21 13.61 10.22 -7.29
C ASP A 21 13.16 8.81 -6.87
N SER A 22 12.21 8.68 -5.95
CA SER A 22 11.65 7.39 -5.56
C SER A 22 10.94 6.72 -6.73
N LYS A 23 11.17 5.43 -6.95
CA LYS A 23 10.40 4.61 -7.90
C LYS A 23 8.89 4.61 -7.62
N TYR A 24 8.49 4.96 -6.39
CA TYR A 24 7.09 5.05 -5.98
C TYR A 24 6.49 6.46 -6.13
N TYR A 25 7.26 7.45 -6.58
CA TYR A 25 6.87 8.86 -6.61
C TYR A 25 5.57 9.11 -7.39
N LEU A 26 5.47 8.53 -8.59
CA LEU A 26 4.30 8.66 -9.48
C LEU A 26 3.25 7.56 -9.25
N LEU A 27 3.34 6.81 -8.16
CA LEU A 27 2.43 5.70 -7.86
C LEU A 27 1.55 6.01 -6.65
N GLY A 28 0.32 5.49 -6.71
CA GLY A 28 -0.66 5.48 -5.62
C GLY A 28 -1.72 4.41 -5.88
N ALA A 29 -2.58 4.17 -4.89
CA ALA A 29 -3.64 3.16 -4.92
C ALA A 29 -3.14 1.83 -5.54
N ARG A 30 -3.88 1.28 -6.53
CA ARG A 30 -3.55 0.03 -7.22
C ARG A 30 -2.12 0.01 -7.76
N GLY A 31 -1.68 1.09 -8.42
CA GLY A 31 -0.33 1.17 -8.99
C GLY A 31 0.75 0.96 -7.92
N LEU A 32 0.58 1.60 -6.77
CA LEU A 32 1.52 1.44 -5.66
C LEU A 32 1.44 0.05 -5.03
N THR A 33 0.22 -0.48 -4.77
CA THR A 33 0.08 -1.84 -4.23
C THR A 33 0.71 -2.89 -5.14
N SER A 34 0.48 -2.80 -6.46
CA SER A 34 0.98 -3.78 -7.42
C SER A 34 2.49 -3.68 -7.59
N GLN A 35 3.06 -2.48 -7.58
CA GLN A 35 4.51 -2.31 -7.66
C GLN A 35 5.21 -2.87 -6.42
N ILE A 36 4.70 -2.62 -5.21
CA ILE A 36 5.27 -3.18 -3.98
C ILE A 36 5.19 -4.72 -4.00
N VAL A 37 4.07 -5.30 -4.42
CA VAL A 37 3.96 -6.76 -4.55
C VAL A 37 4.95 -7.31 -5.58
N HIS A 38 5.08 -6.66 -6.74
CA HIS A 38 6.04 -7.07 -7.77
C HIS A 38 7.49 -7.02 -7.28
N ASP A 39 7.84 -5.98 -6.53
CA ASP A 39 9.20 -5.74 -6.07
C ASP A 39 9.59 -6.64 -4.87
N GLU A 40 8.64 -6.94 -3.98
CA GLU A 40 8.94 -7.42 -2.63
C GLU A 40 8.29 -8.75 -2.25
N VAL A 41 7.30 -9.26 -3.01
CA VAL A 41 6.60 -10.51 -2.67
C VAL A 41 7.05 -11.64 -3.61
N PRO A 42 7.63 -12.74 -3.07
CA PRO A 42 8.03 -13.86 -3.91
C PRO A 42 6.82 -14.48 -4.65
N PRO A 43 6.91 -14.68 -5.99
CA PRO A 43 5.77 -15.15 -6.78
C PRO A 43 5.32 -16.57 -6.40
N LYS A 44 6.17 -17.33 -5.71
CA LYS A 44 5.88 -18.70 -5.26
C LYS A 44 5.61 -18.83 -3.75
N CYS A 45 5.63 -17.75 -2.97
CA CYS A 45 5.33 -17.84 -1.53
C CYS A 45 3.89 -18.28 -1.26
N ASP A 46 3.62 -18.77 -0.06
CA ASP A 46 2.25 -18.96 0.41
C ASP A 46 1.55 -17.59 0.54
N PRO A 47 0.38 -17.36 -0.09
CA PRO A 47 -0.38 -16.12 0.07
C PRO A 47 -0.87 -15.86 1.51
N LEU A 48 -0.95 -16.87 2.37
CA LEU A 48 -1.23 -16.70 3.81
C LEU A 48 0.03 -16.75 4.67
N GLY A 49 1.18 -16.92 4.03
CA GLY A 49 2.48 -16.99 4.69
C GLY A 49 3.10 -15.61 4.97
N PRO A 50 4.19 -15.60 5.75
CA PRO A 50 4.84 -14.38 6.23
C PRO A 50 5.57 -13.57 5.16
N GLU A 51 5.81 -14.17 4.00
CA GLU A 51 6.45 -13.52 2.86
C GLU A 51 5.48 -12.67 2.03
N ASN A 52 4.16 -12.86 2.22
CA ASN A 52 3.17 -11.99 1.60
C ASN A 52 3.11 -10.65 2.34
N LYS A 53 2.64 -9.62 1.64
CA LYS A 53 2.42 -8.29 2.21
C LYS A 53 0.98 -7.87 2.01
N LEU A 54 0.39 -7.30 3.06
CA LEU A 54 -0.90 -6.61 2.98
C LEU A 54 -0.61 -5.11 2.88
N ILE A 55 -1.00 -4.50 1.76
CA ILE A 55 -0.68 -3.10 1.47
C ILE A 55 -1.97 -2.31 1.40
N VAL A 56 -2.04 -1.22 2.15
CA VAL A 56 -3.13 -0.24 2.11
C VAL A 56 -2.56 1.05 1.53
N ALA A 57 -2.92 1.40 0.30
CA ALA A 57 -2.40 2.57 -0.39
C ALA A 57 -3.52 3.53 -0.82
N ASN A 58 -3.38 4.82 -0.53
CA ASN A 58 -4.30 5.85 -1.04
C ASN A 58 -3.88 6.34 -2.43
N GLY A 59 -4.83 6.96 -3.13
CA GLY A 59 -4.58 7.60 -4.42
C GLY A 59 -3.61 8.78 -4.30
N ILE A 60 -2.96 9.11 -5.42
CA ILE A 60 -2.02 10.24 -5.52
C ILE A 60 -2.72 11.56 -5.23
N LEU A 61 -3.97 11.70 -5.68
CA LEU A 61 -4.78 12.89 -5.49
C LEU A 61 -5.50 12.92 -4.14
N THR A 62 -5.39 11.89 -3.31
CA THR A 62 -6.06 11.86 -2.01
C THR A 62 -5.56 13.00 -1.11
N GLY A 63 -6.48 13.74 -0.50
CA GLY A 63 -6.16 14.91 0.33
C GLY A 63 -6.24 16.24 -0.42
N SER A 64 -6.37 16.20 -1.75
CA SER A 64 -6.67 17.37 -2.59
C SER A 64 -8.17 17.72 -2.55
N PRO A 65 -8.57 18.90 -3.05
CA PRO A 65 -9.99 19.27 -3.19
C PRO A 65 -10.69 18.57 -4.37
N PHE A 66 -10.01 17.70 -5.13
CA PHE A 66 -10.63 17.03 -6.27
C PHE A 66 -11.76 16.10 -5.82
N PRO A 67 -12.93 16.12 -6.51
CA PRO A 67 -14.07 15.29 -6.15
C PRO A 67 -13.71 13.81 -6.26
N ASN A 68 -14.23 13.00 -5.34
CA ASN A 68 -14.04 11.54 -5.31
C ASN A 68 -12.58 11.06 -5.23
N SER A 69 -11.64 11.91 -4.81
CA SER A 69 -10.20 11.59 -4.72
C SER A 69 -9.81 10.73 -3.52
N ALA A 70 -10.71 10.56 -2.54
CA ALA A 70 -10.50 9.76 -1.33
C ALA A 70 -10.81 8.27 -1.58
N ARG A 71 -9.90 7.60 -2.30
CA ARG A 71 -9.95 6.15 -2.58
C ARG A 71 -8.70 5.47 -2.04
N THR A 72 -8.89 4.26 -1.53
CA THR A 72 -7.84 3.40 -1.00
C THR A 72 -7.91 2.05 -1.71
N SER A 73 -6.76 1.54 -2.13
CA SER A 73 -6.61 0.16 -2.58
C SER A 73 -5.92 -0.66 -1.49
N VAL A 74 -6.47 -1.84 -1.23
CA VAL A 74 -5.91 -2.84 -0.33
C VAL A 74 -5.50 -4.04 -1.15
N GLY A 75 -4.22 -4.40 -1.16
CA GLY A 75 -3.71 -5.43 -2.07
C GLY A 75 -2.56 -6.26 -1.50
N GLY A 76 -2.31 -7.38 -2.18
CA GLY A 76 -1.31 -8.39 -1.84
C GLY A 76 -1.40 -9.58 -2.80
N LYS A 77 -0.69 -10.67 -2.50
CA LYS A 77 -0.93 -11.95 -3.17
C LYS A 77 -2.24 -12.56 -2.66
N SER A 78 -3.13 -12.95 -3.57
CA SER A 78 -4.45 -13.47 -3.22
C SER A 78 -4.40 -14.96 -2.87
N PRO A 79 -5.00 -15.40 -1.76
CA PRO A 79 -5.19 -16.82 -1.47
C PRO A 79 -6.25 -17.49 -2.38
N LEU A 80 -7.13 -16.70 -2.99
CA LEU A 80 -8.16 -17.22 -3.89
C LEU A 80 -7.63 -17.47 -5.30
N THR A 81 -6.83 -16.55 -5.83
CA THR A 81 -6.37 -16.59 -7.23
C THR A 81 -4.89 -16.90 -7.39
N ASN A 82 -4.12 -16.94 -6.30
CA ASN A 82 -2.65 -17.09 -6.27
C ASN A 82 -1.84 -16.03 -7.02
N GLY A 83 -2.50 -15.03 -7.60
CA GLY A 83 -1.88 -13.87 -8.27
C GLY A 83 -1.98 -12.59 -7.45
N ILE A 84 -1.57 -11.48 -8.07
CA ILE A 84 -1.72 -10.14 -7.49
C ILE A 84 -3.20 -9.74 -7.51
N LYS A 85 -3.72 -9.27 -6.37
CA LYS A 85 -5.08 -8.71 -6.28
C LYS A 85 -5.09 -7.45 -5.45
N GLU A 86 -5.98 -6.53 -5.81
CA GLU A 86 -6.38 -5.41 -4.95
C GLU A 86 -7.90 -5.30 -4.83
N ALA A 87 -8.35 -4.69 -3.74
CA ALA A 87 -9.72 -4.29 -3.50
C ALA A 87 -9.77 -2.79 -3.19
N ASN A 88 -10.68 -2.08 -3.85
CA ASN A 88 -10.78 -0.63 -3.74
C ASN A 88 -11.97 -0.23 -2.87
N VAL A 89 -11.74 0.73 -1.98
CA VAL A 89 -12.77 1.29 -1.10
C VAL A 89 -12.64 2.80 -1.04
N GLY A 90 -13.76 3.50 -0.89
CA GLY A 90 -13.78 4.94 -0.65
C GLY A 90 -13.86 5.29 0.83
N GLY A 91 -13.92 6.58 1.11
CA GLY A 91 -14.34 7.10 2.40
C GLY A 91 -13.21 7.72 3.23
N ARG A 92 -13.56 8.03 4.47
CA ARG A 92 -12.75 8.86 5.38
C ARG A 92 -11.34 8.31 5.68
N PRO A 93 -11.09 6.99 5.81
CA PRO A 93 -9.74 6.49 6.13
C PRO A 93 -8.67 6.94 5.13
N SER A 94 -9.00 6.96 3.84
CA SER A 94 -8.10 7.42 2.77
C SER A 94 -7.62 8.85 3.02
N TYR A 95 -8.57 9.76 3.31
CA TYR A 95 -8.29 11.16 3.60
C TYR A 95 -7.49 11.34 4.89
N MET A 96 -7.78 10.57 5.93
CA MET A 96 -7.07 10.65 7.21
C MET A 96 -5.60 10.24 7.06
N LEU A 97 -5.29 9.18 6.29
CA LEU A 97 -3.91 8.80 6.00
C LEU A 97 -3.17 9.91 5.27
N ALA A 98 -3.79 10.48 4.22
CA ALA A 98 -3.16 11.56 3.46
C ALA A 98 -2.92 12.82 4.31
N LYS A 99 -3.84 13.17 5.21
CA LYS A 99 -3.67 14.25 6.20
C LYS A 99 -2.47 14.06 7.13
N HIS A 100 -2.08 12.82 7.40
CA HIS A 100 -0.89 12.48 8.20
C HIS A 100 0.35 12.29 7.33
N GLY A 101 0.30 12.64 6.03
CA GLY A 101 1.42 12.49 5.12
C GLY A 101 1.70 11.04 4.70
N ILE A 102 0.80 10.10 5.00
CA ILE A 102 0.96 8.67 4.71
C ILE A 102 0.33 8.35 3.36
N ARG A 103 1.11 7.76 2.45
CA ARG A 103 0.65 7.27 1.13
C ARG A 103 0.32 5.78 1.14
N ALA A 104 1.03 5.01 1.96
CA ALA A 104 0.75 3.60 2.11
C ALA A 104 1.13 3.09 3.50
N LEU A 105 0.39 2.08 3.93
CA LEU A 105 0.75 1.18 5.03
C LEU A 105 1.11 -0.17 4.41
N VAL A 106 2.25 -0.73 4.79
CA VAL A 106 2.69 -2.06 4.37
C VAL A 106 2.83 -2.93 5.61
N PHE A 107 2.00 -3.97 5.71
CA PHE A 107 2.09 -4.97 6.76
C PHE A 107 2.86 -6.17 6.24
N GLU A 108 3.88 -6.59 6.99
CA GLU A 108 4.79 -7.69 6.64
C GLU A 108 5.18 -8.51 7.87
N GLY A 109 5.68 -9.73 7.65
CA GLY A 109 6.29 -10.56 8.68
C GLY A 109 5.33 -11.50 9.38
#